data_AF-A0A1J5CRY0-F1
#
_entry.id   AF-A0A1J5CRY0-F1
#
_cell.length_a   1.000
_cell.length_b   1.000
_cell.length_c   1.000
_cell.angle_alpha   90.00
_cell.angle_beta   90.00
_cell.angle_gamma   90.00
#
_symmetry.space_group_name_H-M   'P 1'
#
loop_
_entity.id
_entity.type
_entity.pdbx_description
1 polymer ?
#
loop_
_entity_poly.entity_id
_entity_poly.type
_entity_poly.pdbx_seq_one_letter_code
_entity_poly.pdbx_strand_id
1 'polypeptide(L)'
;MEPPARRYLCVCCHIPVLLCSRCDRGNRYCKDCAPKQRACSVRAAGQRYQASRRGRHAHAQRQRRWRVKHAKVTHQGSPPAALPALLPPEVAAIEIDTPQQPWQCHFCCCHCVELVRIDFLRCRIRRPPRLTDQKEPYHARDP
;
A
#
# COMPACT_ATOMS: atom_id res chain seq x y z
N MET A 1 25.37 10.67 19.08
CA MET A 1 25.79 10.03 17.82
C MET A 1 24.52 9.68 17.06
N GLU A 2 24.33 10.21 15.85
CA GLU A 2 23.16 9.86 15.02
C GLU A 2 23.22 8.37 14.63
N PRO A 3 22.09 7.65 14.59
CA PRO A 3 22.10 6.25 14.19
C PRO A 3 22.62 6.10 12.76
N PRO A 4 23.46 5.09 12.47
CA PRO A 4 23.93 4.85 11.13
C PRO A 4 22.76 4.59 10.16
N ALA A 5 22.94 5.01 8.90
CA ALA A 5 21.97 4.78 7.84
C ALA A 5 21.70 3.28 7.66
N ARG A 6 20.53 2.91 7.15
CA ARG A 6 20.14 1.51 6.91
C ARG A 6 20.15 1.20 5.42
N ARG A 7 20.85 0.13 5.04
CA ARG A 7 20.82 -0.45 3.69
C ARG A 7 19.97 -1.72 3.70
N TYR A 8 19.03 -1.84 2.77
CA TYR A 8 18.20 -3.04 2.59
C TYR A 8 17.87 -3.28 1.11
N LEU A 9 17.47 -4.51 0.77
CA LEU A 9 16.94 -4.82 -0.57
C LEU A 9 15.42 -4.63 -0.57
N CYS A 10 14.90 -3.91 -1.55
CA CYS A 10 13.45 -3.77 -1.72
C CYS A 10 12.80 -5.16 -1.86
N VAL A 11 11.79 -5.48 -1.06
CA VAL A 11 11.11 -6.79 -1.10
C VAL A 11 10.41 -7.08 -2.44
N CYS A 12 10.16 -6.06 -3.27
CA CYS A 12 9.46 -6.21 -4.55
C CYS A 12 10.40 -6.33 -5.75
N CYS A 13 11.42 -5.47 -5.84
CA CYS A 13 12.32 -5.39 -7.01
C CYS A 13 13.78 -5.75 -6.68
N HIS A 14 14.09 -6.05 -5.41
CA HIS A 14 15.42 -6.41 -4.90
C HIS A 14 16.54 -5.37 -5.13
N ILE A 15 16.22 -4.16 -5.60
CA ILE A 15 17.19 -3.06 -5.70
C ILE A 15 17.66 -2.63 -4.30
N PRO A 16 18.96 -2.36 -4.09
CA PRO A 16 19.47 -1.81 -2.84
C PRO A 16 18.90 -0.42 -2.58
N VAL A 17 18.47 -0.17 -1.34
CA VAL A 17 17.95 1.12 -0.87
C VAL A 17 18.74 1.53 0.36
N LEU A 18 19.21 2.77 0.37
CA LEU A 18 19.88 3.39 1.52
C LEU A 18 18.98 4.47 2.14
N LEU A 19 18.75 4.39 3.45
CA LEU A 19 17.94 5.35 4.20
C LEU A 19 18.71 5.93 5.38
N CYS A 20 18.64 7.24 5.56
CA CYS A 20 19.11 7.85 6.81
C CYS A 20 18.22 7.43 7.99
N SER A 21 18.75 7.56 9.21
CA SER A 21 18.04 7.28 10.47
C SER A 21 16.65 7.92 10.52
N ARG A 22 16.54 9.18 10.06
CA ARG A 22 15.30 9.97 10.05
C ARG A 22 14.23 9.42 9.08
N CYS A 23 14.66 8.84 7.96
CA CYS A 23 13.77 8.26 6.96
C CYS A 23 13.45 6.78 7.22
N ASP A 24 14.25 6.11 8.06
CA ASP A 24 14.07 4.70 8.37
C ASP A 24 12.92 4.48 9.37
N ARG A 25 11.70 4.37 8.81
CA ARG A 25 10.47 4.04 9.56
C ARG A 25 10.12 2.56 9.48
N GLY A 26 11.13 1.71 9.29
CA GLY A 26 10.91 0.29 9.03
C GLY A 26 10.45 0.01 7.59
N ASN A 27 11.02 0.73 6.62
CA ASN A 27 10.64 0.59 5.22
C ASN A 27 11.08 -0.78 4.64
N ARG A 28 10.18 -1.38 3.85
CA ARG A 28 10.35 -2.69 3.17
C ARG A 28 10.54 -2.59 1.67
N TYR A 29 10.00 -1.52 1.09
CA TYR A 29 9.94 -1.30 -0.34
C TYR A 29 10.74 -0.05 -0.68
N CYS A 30 11.28 0.03 -1.89
CA CYS A 30 11.81 1.30 -2.41
C CYS A 30 10.67 2.31 -2.61
N LYS A 31 11.04 3.57 -2.86
CA LYS A 31 10.09 4.66 -3.09
C LYS A 31 9.08 4.35 -4.21
N ASP A 32 9.50 3.62 -5.25
CA ASP A 32 8.67 3.34 -6.43
C ASP A 32 7.73 2.14 -6.22
N CYS A 33 8.18 1.12 -5.47
CA CYS A 33 7.37 -0.06 -5.16
C CYS A 33 6.38 0.19 -4.01
N ALA A 34 6.67 1.10 -3.09
CA ALA A 34 5.85 1.34 -1.90
C ALA A 34 4.39 1.72 -2.22
N PRO A 35 4.09 2.66 -3.16
CA PRO A 35 2.72 3.00 -3.52
C PRO A 35 1.95 1.82 -4.12
N LYS A 36 2.59 1.07 -5.02
CA LYS A 36 2.01 -0.11 -5.68
C LYS A 36 1.65 -1.18 -4.64
N GLN A 37 2.57 -1.49 -3.74
CA GLN A 37 2.35 -2.50 -2.70
C GLN A 37 1.33 -2.04 -1.65
N ARG A 38 1.29 -0.75 -1.32
CA ARG A 38 0.23 -0.18 -0.48
C ARG A 38 -1.14 -0.36 -1.14
N ALA A 39 -1.28 -0.05 -2.43
CA ALA A 39 -2.54 -0.22 -3.16
C ALA A 39 -2.98 -1.70 -3.17
N CYS A 40 -2.07 -2.63 -3.44
CA CYS A 40 -2.35 -4.07 -3.37
C CYS A 40 -2.79 -4.52 -1.97
N SER A 41 -2.07 -4.10 -0.93
CA SER A 41 -2.41 -4.44 0.46
C SER A 41 -3.76 -3.87 0.89
N VAL A 42 -4.06 -2.62 0.52
CA VAL A 42 -5.35 -1.98 0.81
C VAL A 42 -6.48 -2.69 0.09
N ARG A 43 -6.29 -3.03 -1.20
CA ARG A 43 -7.27 -3.81 -1.98
C ARG A 43 -7.55 -5.16 -1.34
N ALA A 44 -6.50 -5.91 -0.99
CA ALA A 44 -6.63 -7.21 -0.34
C ALA A 44 -7.31 -7.12 1.04
N ALA A 45 -6.99 -6.10 1.84
CA ALA A 45 -7.69 -5.83 3.09
C ALA A 45 -9.17 -5.49 2.87
N GLY A 46 -9.47 -4.66 1.86
CA GLY A 46 -10.83 -4.32 1.45
C GLY A 46 -11.64 -5.54 1.02
N GLN A 47 -11.06 -6.41 0.18
CA GLN A 47 -11.69 -7.67 -0.24
C GLN A 47 -12.02 -8.57 0.96
N ARG A 48 -11.06 -8.78 1.87
CA ARG A 48 -11.29 -9.55 3.11
C ARG A 48 -12.40 -8.94 3.97
N TYR A 49 -12.39 -7.62 4.14
CA TYR A 49 -13.44 -6.94 4.89
C TYR A 49 -14.81 -7.10 4.23
N GLN A 50 -14.92 -6.90 2.92
CA GLN A 50 -16.17 -7.05 2.17
C GLN A 50 -16.70 -8.49 2.21
N ALA A 51 -15.80 -9.48 2.17
CA ALA A 51 -16.15 -10.88 2.32
C ALA A 51 -16.57 -11.26 3.75
N SER A 52 -16.25 -10.45 4.76
CA SER A 52 -16.66 -10.71 6.16
C SER A 52 -18.16 -10.47 6.38
N ARG A 53 -18.75 -11.14 7.38
CA ARG A 53 -20.16 -10.93 7.77
C ARG A 53 -20.44 -9.44 8.06
N ARG A 54 -19.60 -8.79 8.88
CA ARG A 54 -19.74 -7.37 9.21
C ARG A 54 -19.71 -6.49 7.96
N GLY A 55 -18.77 -6.75 7.04
CA GLY A 55 -18.66 -6.01 5.79
C GLY A 55 -19.90 -6.14 4.91
N ARG A 56 -20.43 -7.36 4.75
CA ARG A 56 -21.66 -7.60 3.98
C ARG A 56 -22.87 -6.85 4.55
N HIS A 57 -23.08 -6.89 5.87
CA HIS A 57 -24.17 -6.15 6.51
C HIS A 57 -24.02 -4.62 6.33
N ALA A 58 -22.81 -4.09 6.53
CA ALA A 58 -22.54 -2.67 6.33
C ALA A 58 -22.76 -2.25 4.86
N HIS A 59 -22.42 -3.11 3.90
CA HIS A 59 -22.67 -2.86 2.48
C HIS A 59 -24.17 -2.87 2.17
N ALA A 60 -24.92 -3.86 2.67
CA ALA A 60 -26.37 -3.92 2.51
C ALA A 60 -27.07 -2.67 3.06
N GLN A 61 -26.64 -2.21 4.25
CA GLN A 61 -27.15 -0.97 4.85
C GLN A 61 -26.82 0.26 3.99
N ARG A 62 -25.60 0.36 3.45
CA ARG A 62 -25.21 1.43 2.54
C ARG A 62 -26.06 1.44 1.28
N GLN A 63 -26.27 0.27 0.66
CA GLN A 63 -27.10 0.13 -0.53
C GLN A 63 -28.56 0.54 -0.26
N ARG A 64 -29.11 0.13 0.89
CA ARG A 64 -30.45 0.57 1.32
C ARG A 64 -30.54 2.10 1.39
N ARG A 65 -29.57 2.76 2.05
CA ARG A 65 -29.53 4.22 2.16
C ARG A 65 -29.39 4.90 0.79
N TRP A 66 -28.55 4.35 -0.09
CA TRP A 66 -28.35 4.89 -1.44
C TRP A 66 -29.63 4.84 -2.27
N ARG A 67 -30.34 3.71 -2.26
CA ARG A 67 -31.63 3.56 -2.97
C ARG A 67 -32.69 4.52 -2.47
N VAL A 68 -32.81 4.70 -1.15
CA VAL A 68 -33.73 5.69 -0.57
C VAL A 68 -33.40 7.10 -1.04
N LYS A 69 -32.11 7.46 -1.13
CA LYS A 69 -31.67 8.80 -1.56
C LYS A 69 -31.84 9.05 -3.07
N HIS A 70 -31.66 8.02 -3.90
CA HIS A 70 -31.66 8.13 -5.38
C HIS A 70 -32.95 7.61 -6.04
N ALA A 71 -34.04 7.47 -5.29
CA ALA A 71 -35.34 7.08 -5.83
C ALA A 71 -35.91 8.06 -6.88
N LYS A 72 -35.32 9.26 -7.01
CA LYS A 72 -35.59 10.20 -8.12
C LYS A 72 -34.49 10.08 -9.17
N VAL A 73 -34.75 9.30 -10.22
CA VAL A 73 -33.93 9.24 -11.42
C VAL A 73 -34.45 10.28 -12.41
N THR A 74 -33.73 11.39 -12.58
CA THR A 74 -33.92 12.26 -13.75
C THR A 74 -32.98 11.78 -14.84
N HIS A 75 -33.53 11.18 -15.89
CA HIS A 75 -32.79 10.84 -17.11
C HIS A 75 -32.23 12.13 -17.69
N GLN A 76 -30.95 12.40 -17.45
CA GLN A 76 -30.20 13.35 -18.27
C GLN A 76 -29.58 12.55 -19.41
N GLY A 77 -30.03 12.84 -20.62
CA GLY A 77 -29.56 12.19 -21.83
C GLY A 77 -28.06 12.41 -22.05
N SER A 78 -27.44 11.50 -22.80
CA SER A 78 -26.03 11.57 -23.13
C SER A 78 -25.76 12.74 -24.09
N PRO A 79 -24.70 13.55 -23.85
CA PRO A 79 -24.23 14.50 -24.85
C PRO A 79 -23.66 13.74 -26.07
N PRO A 80 -23.66 14.38 -27.26
CA PRO A 80 -23.16 13.77 -28.50
C PRO A 80 -21.67 13.42 -28.42
N ALA A 81 -21.27 12.40 -29.18
CA ALA A 81 -19.92 11.88 -29.20
C ALA A 81 -18.91 12.92 -29.71
N ALA A 82 -17.81 13.10 -28.98
CA ALA A 82 -16.66 13.90 -29.43
C ALA A 82 -15.82 13.13 -30.46
N LEU A 83 -15.16 13.86 -31.36
CA LEU A 83 -14.27 13.30 -32.37
C LEU A 83 -12.99 12.70 -31.75
N PRO A 84 -12.42 11.64 -32.33
CA PRO A 84 -11.17 11.06 -31.86
C PRO A 84 -10.00 12.05 -32.01
N ALA A 85 -9.29 12.33 -30.91
CA ALA A 85 -8.03 13.06 -30.93
C ALA A 85 -6.85 12.08 -30.90
N LEU A 86 -5.94 12.21 -31.87
CA LEU A 86 -4.71 11.43 -31.93
C LEU A 86 -3.69 11.99 -30.92
N LEU A 87 -3.21 11.14 -30.01
CA LEU A 87 -2.10 11.46 -29.11
C LEU A 87 -0.77 11.24 -29.84
N PRO A 88 0.18 12.18 -29.78
CA PRO A 88 1.52 11.97 -30.32
C PRO A 88 2.27 10.88 -29.52
N PRO A 89 3.17 10.12 -30.17
CA PRO A 89 3.98 9.11 -29.50
C PRO A 89 4.95 9.75 -28.52
N GLU A 90 4.93 9.27 -27.29
CA GLU A 90 5.87 9.65 -26.24
C GLU A 90 7.14 8.80 -26.38
N VAL A 91 8.25 9.44 -26.76
CA VAL A 91 9.57 8.81 -26.79
C VAL A 91 10.24 8.98 -25.43
N ALA A 92 10.20 7.93 -24.62
CA ALA A 92 10.95 7.87 -23.38
C ALA A 92 12.42 7.60 -23.68
N ALA A 93 13.27 8.62 -23.53
CA ALA A 93 14.71 8.44 -23.48
C ALA A 93 15.08 7.71 -22.18
N ILE A 94 15.79 6.59 -22.31
CA ILE A 94 16.38 5.88 -21.17
C ILE A 94 17.75 6.50 -20.95
N GLU A 95 17.87 7.36 -19.95
CA GLU A 95 19.18 7.81 -19.47
C GLU A 95 19.79 6.72 -18.58
N ILE A 96 20.98 6.28 -18.95
CA ILE A 96 21.80 5.36 -18.15
C ILE A 96 22.49 6.22 -17.09
N ASP A 97 21.96 6.15 -15.87
CA ASP A 97 22.46 6.91 -14.73
C ASP A 97 23.89 6.49 -14.37
N THR A 98 24.76 7.49 -14.26
CA THR A 98 26.18 7.32 -13.88
C THR A 98 26.22 6.94 -12.39
N PRO A 99 27.08 6.00 -11.94
CA PRO A 99 27.02 5.50 -10.57
C PRO A 99 27.13 6.62 -9.53
N GLN A 100 26.01 6.88 -8.86
CA GLN A 100 25.90 7.87 -7.79
C GLN A 100 26.87 7.53 -6.66
N GLN A 101 27.59 8.53 -6.19
CA GLN A 101 28.44 8.44 -5.01
C GLN A 101 27.67 7.79 -3.83
N PRO A 102 28.25 6.82 -3.10
CA PRO A 102 27.53 5.59 -2.74
C PRO A 102 26.59 5.69 -1.54
N TRP A 103 26.43 6.88 -0.96
CA TRP A 103 25.89 7.04 0.39
C TRP A 103 24.86 8.16 0.52
N GLN A 104 23.90 8.26 -0.40
CA GLN A 104 22.78 9.20 -0.28
C GLN A 104 21.48 8.51 0.12
N CYS A 105 20.69 9.15 0.97
CA CYS A 105 19.37 8.66 1.34
C CYS A 105 18.44 8.67 0.10
N HIS A 106 17.86 7.54 -0.25
CA HIS A 106 17.00 7.40 -1.43
C HIS A 106 15.68 8.18 -1.34
N PHE A 107 15.36 8.73 -0.16
CA PHE A 107 14.08 9.41 0.12
C PHE A 107 14.21 10.92 0.29
N CYS A 108 15.26 11.38 0.96
CA CYS A 108 15.49 12.82 1.20
C CYS A 108 16.81 13.32 0.61
N CYS A 109 17.56 12.46 -0.07
CA CYS A 109 18.85 12.75 -0.71
C CYS A 109 19.95 13.28 0.23
N CYS A 110 19.75 13.25 1.55
CA CYS A 110 20.80 13.67 2.47
C CYS A 110 21.98 12.69 2.42
N HIS A 111 23.19 13.24 2.59
CA HIS A 111 24.40 12.44 2.69
C HIS A 111 24.35 11.55 3.94
N CYS A 112 24.74 10.30 3.78
CA CYS A 112 24.87 9.31 4.83
C CYS A 112 26.35 9.00 5.01
N VAL A 113 26.76 8.74 6.25
CA VAL A 113 28.10 8.19 6.52
C VAL A 113 28.21 6.78 5.94
N GLU A 114 29.42 6.35 5.59
CA GLU A 114 29.68 5.04 4.98
C GLU A 114 29.35 3.87 5.91
N LEU A 115 29.37 4.10 7.23
CA LEU A 115 28.96 3.10 8.20
C LEU A 115 27.44 2.92 8.17
N VAL A 116 26.99 1.85 7.53
CA VAL A 116 25.56 1.52 7.40
C VAL A 116 25.20 0.22 8.10
N ARG A 117 23.99 0.19 8.65
CA ARG A 117 23.37 -1.04 9.17
C ARG A 117 22.79 -1.82 8.01
N ILE A 118 23.20 -3.07 7.86
CA ILE A 118 22.58 -4.04 6.96
C ILE A 118 21.52 -4.76 7.80
N ASP A 119 20.26 -4.32 7.71
CA ASP A 119 19.18 -4.88 8.51
C ASP A 119 17.99 -5.22 7.62
N PHE A 120 17.76 -6.52 7.45
CA PHE A 120 16.43 -7.00 7.08
C PHE A 120 15.53 -6.64 8.25
N LEU A 121 14.35 -6.07 8.02
CA LEU A 121 13.45 -5.77 9.12
C LEU A 121 13.34 -7.02 9.98
N ARG A 122 13.88 -6.97 11.20
CA ARG A 122 13.56 -7.95 12.21
C ARG A 122 12.06 -7.83 12.35
N CYS A 123 11.36 -8.75 11.70
CA CYS A 123 9.98 -8.96 11.97
C CYS A 123 9.95 -9.16 13.48
N ARG A 124 9.49 -8.17 14.25
CA ARG A 124 8.67 -8.50 15.40
C ARG A 124 7.45 -9.17 14.78
N ILE A 125 7.61 -10.44 14.39
CA ILE A 125 6.52 -11.36 14.21
C ILE A 125 5.89 -11.34 15.59
N ARG A 126 4.94 -10.43 15.83
CA ARG A 126 3.89 -10.71 16.78
C ARG A 126 3.24 -11.93 16.16
N ARG A 127 3.70 -13.12 16.58
CA ARG A 127 3.05 -14.37 16.23
C ARG A 127 1.58 -14.10 16.54
N PRO A 128 0.66 -14.23 15.58
CA PRO A 128 -0.74 -14.21 15.94
C PRO A 128 -0.90 -15.25 17.06
N PRO A 129 -1.60 -14.92 18.17
CA PRO A 129 -1.90 -15.94 19.17
C PRO A 129 -2.51 -17.13 18.43
N ARG A 130 -2.04 -18.34 18.77
CA ARG A 130 -2.49 -19.57 18.12
C ARG A 130 -4.02 -19.58 18.17
N LEU A 131 -4.67 -19.96 17.07
CA LEU A 131 -6.13 -20.07 16.92
C LEU A 131 -6.78 -21.08 17.90
N THR A 132 -6.05 -21.57 18.90
CA THR A 132 -6.53 -22.50 19.93
C THR A 132 -7.22 -21.80 21.11
N ASP A 133 -7.19 -20.46 21.19
CA ASP A 133 -7.97 -19.68 22.17
C ASP A 133 -9.36 -19.25 21.64
N GLN A 134 -9.96 -20.06 20.75
CA GLN A 134 -11.39 -19.96 20.50
C GLN A 134 -12.13 -20.55 21.71
N LYS A 135 -12.35 -19.73 22.74
CA LYS A 135 -13.46 -19.99 23.66
C LYS A 135 -14.74 -19.91 22.82
N GLU A 136 -15.39 -21.05 22.62
CA GLU A 136 -16.72 -21.13 22.02
C GLU A 136 -17.64 -20.12 22.70
N PRO A 137 -18.34 -19.24 21.97
CA PRO A 137 -19.48 -18.55 22.53
C PRO A 137 -20.58 -19.60 22.76
N TYR A 138 -20.82 -19.88 24.05
CA TYR A 138 -21.91 -20.69 24.58
C TYR A 138 -23.22 -20.35 23.85
N HIS A 139 -23.76 -21.33 23.12
CA HIS A 139 -25.12 -21.27 22.60
C HIS A 139 -26.09 -21.28 23.79
N ALA A 140 -26.58 -20.12 24.21
CA ALA A 140 -27.79 -20.04 25.01
C ALA A 140 -28.98 -19.94 24.04
N ARG A 141 -29.80 -21.00 24.06
CA ARG A 141 -31.06 -21.16 23.32
C ARG A 141 -32.10 -20.14 23.81
N ASP A 142 -32.90 -19.66 22.88
CA ASP A 142 -34.22 -19.03 23.10
C ASP A 142 -35.12 -19.95 23.95
N PRO A 143 -36.13 -19.38 24.63
CA PRO A 143 -37.45 -19.24 23.99
C PRO A 143 -37.89 -17.80 23.67
#